data_AF-A0A7H5FRB1-F1
#
_entry.id   AF-A0A7H5FRB1-F1
#
_cell.length_a   1.000
_cell.length_b   1.000
_cell.length_c   1.000
_cell.angle_alpha   90.00
_cell.angle_beta   90.00
_cell.angle_gamma   90.00
#
_symmetry.space_group_name_H-M   'P 1'
#
loop_
_entity.id
_entity.type
_entity.pdbx_description
1 polymer ?
#
loop_
_entity_poly.entity_id
_entity_poly.type
_entity_poly.pdbx_seq_one_letter_code
_entity_poly.pdbx_strand_id
1 'polypeptide(L)'
;MPPALVAVVHPLVSKMDFQFTHYQGNVSVKCSMEHIALANWFNTEVRSNSDKILTALSTAKSLIENQEKVLVGAEYTLFLNSDEVMVRANNLAIESDEILEQDFHYYDEESLAFCGTQDFIHFLQSYVDFIA
;
A
#
# COMPACT_ATOMS: atom_id res chain seq x y z
N MET A 1 22.72 -15.90 15.09
CA MET A 1 21.86 -14.95 14.36
C MET A 1 20.74 -14.53 15.30
N PRO A 2 20.47 -13.23 15.48
CA PRO A 2 19.28 -12.82 16.21
C PRO A 2 18.03 -13.26 15.42
N PRO A 3 16.94 -13.67 16.11
CA PRO A 3 15.70 -14.03 15.45
C PRO A 3 15.05 -12.80 14.78
N ALA A 4 14.32 -13.01 13.68
CA ALA A 4 13.52 -11.96 13.07
C ALA A 4 12.36 -11.57 14.01
N LEU A 5 12.11 -10.27 14.16
CA LEU A 5 10.94 -9.79 14.88
C LEU A 5 9.75 -9.79 13.91
N VAL A 6 8.64 -10.41 14.32
CA VAL A 6 7.43 -10.54 13.51
C VAL A 6 6.25 -9.96 14.27
N ALA A 7 5.50 -9.07 13.63
CA ALA A 7 4.21 -8.59 14.11
C ALA A 7 3.12 -8.98 13.12
N VAL A 8 2.11 -9.71 13.60
CA VAL A 8 0.93 -10.10 12.83
C VAL A 8 -0.24 -9.29 13.34
N VAL A 9 -0.91 -8.56 12.44
CA VAL A 9 -2.14 -7.83 12.77
C VAL A 9 -3.30 -8.57 12.11
N HIS A 10 -4.25 -9.01 12.93
CA HIS A 10 -5.43 -9.77 12.51
C HIS A 10 -6.71 -8.90 12.53
N PRO A 11 -7.75 -9.28 11.77
CA PRO A 11 -8.79 -8.39 11.25
C PRO A 11 -9.90 -8.06 12.25
N LEU A 12 -9.61 -8.02 13.56
CA LEU A 12 -10.61 -7.63 14.56
C LEU A 12 -11.02 -6.14 14.41
N VAL A 13 -10.24 -5.34 13.68
CA VAL A 13 -10.47 -3.90 13.43
C VAL A 13 -10.40 -3.53 11.93
N SER A 14 -9.63 -4.26 11.11
CA SER A 14 -9.45 -3.99 9.68
C SER A 14 -9.88 -5.18 8.81
N LYS A 15 -10.32 -4.94 7.57
CA LYS A 15 -10.57 -6.02 6.59
C LYS A 15 -9.30 -6.53 5.91
N MET A 16 -8.17 -5.91 6.23
CA MET A 16 -6.86 -6.22 5.66
C MET A 16 -6.02 -7.03 6.66
N ASP A 17 -5.53 -8.19 6.23
CA ASP A 17 -4.51 -8.98 6.94
C ASP A 17 -3.11 -8.60 6.45
N PHE A 18 -2.21 -8.31 7.38
CA PHE A 18 -0.81 -8.01 7.07
C PHE A 18 0.14 -8.41 8.20
N GLN A 19 1.40 -8.63 7.81
CA GLN A 19 2.48 -9.02 8.70
C GLN A 19 3.76 -8.24 8.37
N PHE A 20 4.26 -7.51 9.35
CA PHE A 20 5.58 -6.89 9.28
C PHE A 20 6.65 -7.86 9.79
N THR A 21 7.79 -7.86 9.13
CA THR A 21 8.98 -8.61 9.53
C THR A 21 10.16 -7.66 9.54
N HIS A 22 10.83 -7.55 10.69
CA HIS A 22 12.09 -6.83 10.80
C HIS A 22 13.26 -7.83 10.78
N TYR A 23 14.13 -7.69 9.79
CA TYR A 23 15.30 -8.54 9.61
C TYR A 23 16.49 -7.74 9.09
N GLN A 24 17.63 -7.84 9.79
CA GLN A 24 18.89 -7.17 9.43
C GLN A 24 18.73 -5.66 9.14
N GLY A 25 17.98 -4.95 9.98
CA GLY A 25 17.76 -3.50 9.85
C GLY A 25 16.79 -3.09 8.73
N ASN A 26 16.12 -4.04 8.10
CA ASN A 26 15.11 -3.79 7.08
C ASN A 26 13.74 -4.28 7.59
N VAL A 27 12.69 -3.52 7.28
CA VAL A 27 11.31 -3.96 7.47
C VAL A 27 10.72 -4.33 6.11
N SER A 28 10.08 -5.48 6.06
CA SER A 28 9.25 -5.91 4.93
C SER A 28 7.85 -6.24 5.41
N VAL A 29 6.86 -6.09 4.53
CA VAL A 29 5.48 -6.47 4.80
C VAL A 29 5.00 -7.57 3.84
N LYS A 30 4.10 -8.42 4.33
CA LYS A 30 3.26 -9.29 3.51
C LYS A 30 1.81 -8.98 3.81
N CYS A 31 0.96 -9.01 2.80
CA CYS A 31 -0.48 -8.80 2.92
C CYS A 31 -1.26 -10.00 2.37
N SER A 32 -2.57 -10.03 2.61
CA SER A 32 -3.46 -10.98 1.93
C SER A 32 -3.41 -10.82 0.41
N MET A 33 -3.86 -11.87 -0.28
CA MET A 33 -3.80 -12.03 -1.73
C MET A 33 -4.35 -10.79 -2.48
N GLU A 34 -5.48 -10.24 -2.04
CA GLU A 34 -6.12 -9.04 -2.64
C GLU A 34 -5.33 -7.72 -2.45
N HIS A 35 -4.29 -7.72 -1.62
CA HIS A 35 -3.52 -6.53 -1.23
C HIS A 35 -2.02 -6.65 -1.56
N ILE A 36 -1.64 -7.55 -2.47
CA ILE A 36 -0.23 -7.75 -2.81
C ILE A 36 0.40 -6.47 -3.39
N ALA A 37 -0.28 -5.71 -4.25
CA ALA A 37 0.22 -4.44 -4.77
C ALA A 37 0.50 -3.40 -3.65
N LEU A 38 -0.31 -3.38 -2.59
CA LEU A 38 -0.07 -2.54 -1.41
C LEU A 38 1.19 -2.99 -0.65
N ALA A 39 1.39 -4.30 -0.48
CA ALA A 39 2.62 -4.84 0.09
C ALA A 39 3.85 -4.47 -0.75
N ASN A 40 3.73 -4.57 -2.07
CA ASN A 40 4.80 -4.24 -3.00
C ASN A 40 5.14 -2.75 -2.97
N TRP A 41 4.14 -1.85 -3.04
CA TRP A 41 4.33 -0.41 -2.86
C TRP A 41 5.11 -0.10 -1.57
N PHE A 42 4.74 -0.73 -0.45
CA PHE A 42 5.46 -0.55 0.80
C PHE A 42 6.93 -1.04 0.67
N ASN A 43 7.12 -2.27 0.18
CA ASN A 43 8.44 -2.90 0.13
C ASN A 43 9.41 -2.21 -0.85
N THR A 44 8.91 -1.48 -1.85
CA THR A 44 9.71 -0.74 -2.83
C THR A 44 9.88 0.74 -2.45
N GLU A 45 8.79 1.44 -2.17
CA GLU A 45 8.79 2.89 -1.98
C GLU A 45 9.27 3.30 -0.58
N VAL A 46 8.79 2.59 0.45
CA VAL A 46 9.00 2.96 1.86
C VAL A 46 10.35 2.50 2.37
N ARG A 47 10.78 1.29 1.98
CA ARG A 47 12.10 0.76 2.35
C ARG A 47 13.22 1.75 2.01
N SER A 48 13.03 2.50 0.94
CA SER A 48 13.98 3.48 0.40
C SER A 48 13.83 4.88 1.02
N ASN A 49 12.70 5.19 1.67
CA ASN A 49 12.41 6.51 2.23
C ASN A 49 11.26 6.47 3.27
N SER A 50 11.59 6.56 4.56
CA SER A 50 10.61 6.56 5.66
C SER A 50 9.64 7.74 5.62
N ASP A 51 10.04 8.88 5.04
CA ASP A 51 9.18 10.08 4.98
C ASP A 51 7.97 9.87 4.07
N LYS A 52 8.05 8.93 3.13
CA LYS A 52 6.91 8.57 2.26
C LYS A 52 5.76 7.98 3.05
N ILE A 53 6.02 7.23 4.13
CA ILE A 53 4.95 6.74 5.00
C ILE A 53 4.28 7.85 5.76
N LEU A 54 5.06 8.77 6.32
CA LEU A 54 4.49 9.89 7.07
C LEU A 54 3.64 10.78 6.14
N THR A 55 4.12 10.98 4.91
CA THR A 55 3.38 11.72 3.87
C THR A 55 2.09 11.00 3.48
N ALA A 56 2.14 9.70 3.23
CA ALA A 56 0.95 8.91 2.88
C ALA A 56 -0.07 8.91 4.04
N LEU A 57 0.40 8.75 5.27
CA LEU A 57 -0.42 8.75 6.48
C LEU A 57 -1.08 10.11 6.73
N SER A 58 -0.30 11.20 6.63
CA SER A 58 -0.84 12.55 6.80
C SER A 58 -1.84 12.89 5.70
N THR A 59 -1.55 12.49 4.45
CA THR A 59 -2.45 12.69 3.31
C THR A 59 -3.77 11.97 3.56
N ALA A 60 -3.73 10.67 3.85
CA ALA A 60 -4.92 9.85 4.08
C ALA A 60 -5.78 10.37 5.24
N LYS A 61 -5.16 10.80 6.36
CA LYS A 61 -5.88 11.38 7.51
C LYS A 61 -6.51 12.75 7.24
N SER A 62 -6.06 13.45 6.20
CA SER A 62 -6.52 14.82 5.87
C SER A 62 -7.60 14.88 4.78
N LEU A 63 -7.93 13.74 4.17
CA LEU A 63 -8.91 13.67 3.09
C LEU A 63 -10.30 14.02 3.60
N ILE A 64 -10.97 14.90 2.87
CA ILE A 64 -12.39 15.24 3.07
C ILE A 64 -13.22 14.70 1.91
N GLU A 65 -14.54 14.65 2.09
CA GLU A 65 -15.49 14.19 1.07
C GLU A 65 -15.28 14.94 -0.27
N ASN A 66 -15.31 14.19 -1.39
CA ASN A 66 -15.03 14.67 -2.75
C ASN A 66 -13.60 15.17 -3.01
N GLN A 67 -12.64 14.91 -2.11
CA GLN A 67 -11.23 15.19 -2.37
C GLN A 67 -10.51 13.95 -2.87
N GLU A 68 -9.74 14.12 -3.94
CA GLU A 68 -8.82 13.11 -4.44
C GLU A 68 -7.37 13.60 -4.31
N LYS A 69 -6.49 12.67 -3.97
CA LYS A 69 -5.05 12.90 -3.91
C LYS A 69 -4.33 11.78 -4.65
N VAL A 70 -3.25 12.15 -5.33
CA VAL A 70 -2.39 11.21 -6.04
C VAL A 70 -0.98 11.36 -5.50
N LEU A 71 -0.39 10.25 -5.06
CA LEU A 71 1.00 10.18 -4.62
C LEU A 71 1.75 9.26 -5.57
N VAL A 72 2.51 9.85 -6.48
CA VAL A 72 3.28 9.12 -7.50
C VAL A 72 4.60 8.63 -6.90
N GLY A 73 4.76 7.31 -6.85
CA GLY A 73 6.02 6.65 -6.51
C GLY A 73 6.85 6.29 -7.75
N ALA A 74 7.95 5.57 -7.55
CA ALA A 74 8.80 5.08 -8.63
C ALA A 74 8.13 3.90 -9.37
N GLU A 75 7.69 2.89 -8.62
CA GLU A 75 7.09 1.66 -9.15
C GLU A 75 5.57 1.66 -9.03
N TYR A 76 5.02 2.34 -8.01
CA TYR A 76 3.60 2.34 -7.71
C TYR A 76 3.07 3.75 -7.43
N THR A 77 1.84 4.02 -7.86
CA THR A 77 1.10 5.25 -7.56
C THR A 77 -0.08 4.95 -6.64
N LEU A 78 -0.26 5.79 -5.62
CA LEU A 78 -1.44 5.79 -4.76
C LEU A 78 -2.46 6.81 -5.27
N PHE A 79 -3.71 6.39 -5.34
CA PHE A 79 -4.86 7.25 -5.55
C PHE A 79 -5.73 7.16 -4.30
N LEU A 80 -5.95 8.28 -3.62
CA LEU A 80 -6.61 8.31 -2.33
C LEU A 80 -7.84 9.22 -2.41
N ASN A 81 -8.97 8.73 -1.89
CA ASN A 81 -10.14 9.53 -1.55
C ASN A 81 -10.61 9.21 -0.11
N SER A 82 -11.72 9.81 0.33
CA SER A 82 -12.23 9.63 1.70
C SER A 82 -12.62 8.19 2.03
N ASP A 83 -12.95 7.38 1.03
CA ASP A 83 -13.58 6.07 1.17
C ASP A 83 -12.63 4.93 0.84
N GLU A 84 -11.82 5.09 -0.21
CA GLU A 84 -10.96 4.06 -0.78
C GLU A 84 -9.57 4.59 -1.17
N VAL A 85 -8.59 3.70 -1.08
CA VAL A 85 -7.25 3.84 -1.64
C VAL A 85 -7.02 2.79 -2.70
N MET A 86 -6.65 3.23 -3.89
CA MET A 86 -6.18 2.39 -4.99
C MET A 86 -4.65 2.46 -5.08
N VAL A 87 -4.01 1.30 -5.12
CA VAL A 87 -2.57 1.14 -5.38
C VAL A 87 -2.40 0.54 -6.75
N ARG A 88 -1.68 1.23 -7.64
CA ARG A 88 -1.49 0.80 -9.03
C ARG A 88 -0.02 0.82 -9.42
N ALA A 89 0.46 -0.26 -10.02
CA ALA A 89 1.80 -0.29 -10.61
C ALA A 89 1.89 0.71 -11.79
N ASN A 90 3.01 1.40 -11.91
CA ASN A 90 3.18 2.46 -12.90
C ASN A 90 3.34 1.93 -14.33
N ASN A 91 3.89 0.74 -14.50
CA ASN A 91 3.94 0.05 -15.80
C ASN A 91 2.54 -0.19 -16.39
N LEU A 92 1.51 -0.34 -15.54
CA LEU A 92 0.12 -0.46 -15.96
C LEU A 92 -0.40 0.79 -16.67
N ALA A 93 0.10 1.98 -16.31
CA ALA A 93 -0.25 3.21 -16.99
C ALA A 93 0.36 3.28 -18.41
N ILE A 94 1.55 2.69 -18.58
CA ILE A 94 2.27 2.67 -19.86
C ILE A 94 1.52 1.79 -20.89
N GLU A 95 0.91 0.69 -20.44
CA GLU A 95 0.11 -0.19 -21.30
C GLU A 95 -1.24 0.45 -21.72
N SER A 96 -1.75 1.42 -20.95
CA SER A 96 -3.06 2.04 -21.18
C SER A 96 -3.09 3.12 -22.27
N ASP A 97 -1.94 3.70 -22.66
CA ASP A 97 -1.86 4.72 -23.72
C ASP A 97 -1.80 4.11 -25.15
N GLU A 98 -1.59 2.79 -25.29
CA GLU A 98 -1.50 2.12 -26.61
C GLU A 98 -2.63 1.11 -26.90
N ILE A 99 -3.51 0.77 -25.95
CA ILE A 99 -4.52 -0.28 -26.15
C ILE A 99 -5.93 0.20 -25.78
N LEU A 100 -6.54 0.97 -26.69
CA LEU A 100 -7.99 1.05 -26.80
C LEU A 100 -8.51 -0.23 -27.47
N GLU A 101 -8.62 -1.39 -26.82
CA GLU A 101 -9.58 -2.43 -27.27
C GLU A 101 -10.06 -3.33 -26.11
N GLN A 102 -11.39 -3.34 -25.98
CA GLN A 102 -12.28 -4.31 -25.33
C GLN A 102 -11.67 -5.70 -25.00
N ASP A 103 -11.04 -5.84 -23.85
CA ASP A 103 -11.00 -7.13 -23.13
C ASP A 103 -10.76 -6.87 -21.64
N PHE A 104 -11.81 -7.00 -20.83
CA PHE A 104 -11.79 -6.85 -19.38
C PHE A 104 -11.10 -8.04 -18.70
N HIS A 105 -9.81 -8.26 -19.00
CA HIS A 105 -9.07 -9.39 -18.46
C HIS A 105 -7.73 -8.98 -17.82
N TYR A 106 -7.72 -9.14 -16.49
CA TYR A 106 -6.58 -9.42 -15.63
C TYR A 106 -5.56 -8.30 -15.36
N TYR A 107 -5.87 -7.46 -14.38
CA TYR A 107 -4.80 -6.98 -13.50
C TYR A 107 -4.53 -8.07 -12.47
N ASP A 108 -3.28 -8.52 -12.40
CA ASP A 108 -2.87 -9.38 -11.31
C ASP A 108 -2.83 -8.59 -10.00
N GLU A 109 -2.81 -9.33 -8.90
CA GLU A 109 -2.83 -8.76 -7.56
C GLU A 109 -1.52 -8.03 -7.21
N GLU A 110 -0.46 -8.24 -8.00
CA GLU A 110 0.80 -7.51 -7.86
C GLU A 110 0.73 -6.11 -8.48
N SER A 111 -0.18 -5.90 -9.44
CA SER A 111 -0.29 -4.68 -10.23
C SER A 111 -1.36 -3.72 -9.74
N LEU A 112 -2.42 -4.23 -9.09
CA LEU A 112 -3.54 -3.42 -8.63
C LEU A 112 -4.12 -3.95 -7.31
N ALA A 113 -4.34 -3.05 -6.34
CA ALA A 113 -5.06 -3.36 -5.12
C ALA A 113 -5.95 -2.20 -4.68
N PHE A 114 -7.01 -2.51 -3.95
CA PHE A 114 -7.94 -1.56 -3.35
C PHE A 114 -8.09 -1.87 -1.86
N CYS A 115 -8.21 -0.85 -1.03
CA CYS A 115 -8.58 -1.00 0.37
C CYS A 115 -9.33 0.22 0.86
N GLY A 116 -10.13 0.07 1.92
CA GLY A 116 -10.78 1.21 2.55
C GLY A 116 -9.74 2.20 3.10
N THR A 117 -10.00 3.50 3.01
CA THR A 117 -9.05 4.52 3.51
C THR A 117 -8.74 4.34 5.00
N GLN A 118 -9.69 3.85 5.79
CA GLN A 118 -9.45 3.52 7.20
C GLN A 118 -8.54 2.29 7.39
N ASP A 119 -8.69 1.25 6.56
CA ASP A 119 -7.79 0.09 6.57
C ASP A 119 -6.36 0.51 6.20
N PHE A 120 -6.22 1.39 5.19
CA PHE A 120 -4.93 1.95 4.79
C PHE A 120 -4.27 2.79 5.90
N ILE A 121 -5.04 3.65 6.59
CA ILE A 121 -4.55 4.41 7.73
C ILE A 121 -4.10 3.47 8.85
N HIS A 122 -4.88 2.42 9.15
CA HIS A 122 -4.54 1.44 10.17
C HIS A 122 -3.25 0.68 9.81
N PHE A 123 -3.09 0.28 8.55
CA PHE A 123 -1.87 -0.35 8.03
C PHE A 123 -0.63 0.54 8.24
N LEU A 124 -0.71 1.80 7.83
CA LEU A 124 0.41 2.75 7.97
C LEU A 124 0.74 3.07 9.43
N GLN A 125 -0.27 3.23 10.28
CA GLN A 125 -0.08 3.46 11.71
C GLN A 125 0.56 2.24 12.38
N SER A 126 0.12 1.03 12.02
CA SER A 126 0.70 -0.21 12.54
C SER A 126 2.18 -0.36 12.18
N TYR A 127 2.60 0.12 11.01
CA TYR A 127 4.02 0.19 10.68
C TYR A 127 4.77 1.19 11.59
N VAL A 128 4.24 2.40 11.77
CA VAL A 128 4.87 3.42 12.62
C VAL A 128 5.05 2.88 14.05
N ASP A 129 4.04 2.20 14.57
CA ASP A 129 4.09 1.60 15.90
C ASP A 129 5.06 0.40 15.97
N PHE A 130 5.24 -0.34 14.86
CA PHE A 130 6.16 -1.48 14.78
C PHE A 130 7.64 -1.06 14.77
N ILE A 131 7.98 0.12 14.27
CA ILE A 131 9.36 0.62 14.19
C ILE A 131 9.75 1.56 15.35
N ALA A 132 8.79 1.98 16.17
CA ALA A 132 9.00 2.83 17.34
C ALA A 132 9.75 2.10 18.47
#